data_AF-A0A381XAQ1-F1
#
_entry.id   AF-A0A381XAQ1-F1
#
_cell.length_a   1.000
_cell.length_b   1.000
_cell.length_c   1.000
_cell.angle_alpha   90.00
_cell.angle_beta   90.00
_cell.angle_gamma   90.00
#
_symmetry.space_group_name_H-M   'P 1'
#
loop_
_entity.id
_entity.type
_entity.pdbx_description
1 polymer ?
#
loop_
_entity_poly.entity_id
_entity_poly.type
_entity_poly.pdbx_seq_one_letter_code
_entity_poly.pdbx_strand_id
1 'polypeptide(L)' 'MDKTISVEIERRIKHPLYKKFIFKTTKLMAHDEDNASKVGDTVSLIQSHPISKRKSWSLRKIIREG' A
#
# COMPACT_ATOMS: atom_id res chain seq x y z
N MET A 1 -10.81 -11.35 -5.52
CA MET A 1 -10.36 -9.96 -5.73
C MET A 1 -9.54 -9.99 -7.00
N ASP A 2 -10.18 -9.84 -8.15
CA ASP A 2 -9.43 -9.72 -9.40
C ASP A 2 -8.86 -8.32 -9.52
N LYS A 3 -7.65 -8.23 -10.07
CA LYS A 3 -6.96 -6.97 -10.37
C LYS A 3 -6.75 -6.04 -9.17
N THR A 4 -6.75 -6.59 -7.96
CA THR A 4 -6.77 -5.80 -6.72
C THR A 4 -5.84 -6.41 -5.69
N ILE A 5 -4.92 -5.59 -5.19
CA ILE A 5 -3.96 -5.98 -4.16
C ILE A 5 -4.25 -5.25 -2.86
N SER A 6 -4.09 -5.95 -1.74
CA SER A 6 -4.11 -5.34 -0.40
C SER A 6 -2.67 -5.09 0.03
N VAL A 7 -2.33 -3.83 0.25
CA VAL A 7 -0.97 -3.40 0.59
C VAL A 7 -0.96 -2.87 2.01
N GLU A 8 0.07 -3.24 2.76
CA GLU A 8 0.33 -2.77 4.11
C GLU A 8 1.44 -1.70 4.07
N ILE A 9 1.11 -0.49 4.51
CA ILE A 9 2.08 0.60 4.64
C ILE A 9 2.42 0.78 6.11
N GLU A 10 3.68 0.52 6.43
CA GLU A 10 4.25 0.82 7.74
C GLU A 10 4.91 2.21 7.72
N ARG A 11 4.61 3.03 8.74
CA ARG A 11 5.25 4.33 8.94
C ARG A 11 5.66 4.52 10.40
N ARG A 12 6.83 5.12 10.60
CA ARG A 12 7.33 5.47 11.93
C ARG A 12 6.82 6.84 12.32
N ILE A 13 5.97 6.91 13.35
CA ILE A 13 5.39 8.16 13.86
C ILE A 13 5.88 8.39 15.28
N LYS A 14 6.16 9.66 15.61
CA LYS A 14 6.49 10.07 16.96
C LYS A 14 5.23 10.26 17.78
N HIS A 15 5.14 9.63 18.94
CA HIS A 15 4.02 9.85 19.86
C HIS A 15 3.99 11.34 20.25
N PRO A 16 2.84 12.04 20.16
CA PRO A 16 2.78 13.49 20.32
C PRO A 16 3.26 13.94 21.71
N LEU A 17 2.83 13.26 22.77
CA LEU A 17 3.23 13.57 24.15
C LEU A 17 4.61 12.98 24.51
N TYR A 18 4.74 11.66 24.50
CA TYR A 18 5.93 10.95 24.99
C TYR A 18 7.15 11.00 24.07
N LYS A 19 7.02 11.50 22.85
CA LYS A 19 8.12 11.62 21.87
C LYS A 19 8.80 10.28 21.49
N LYS A 20 8.29 9.13 21.96
CA LYS A 20 8.72 7.78 21.55
C LYS A 20 8.30 7.52 20.11
N PHE A 21 9.18 6.91 19.32
CA PHE A 21 8.83 6.46 17.97
C PHE A 21 8.05 5.16 18.04
N ILE A 22 6.91 5.12 17.35
CA ILE A 22 6.00 3.99 17.29
C ILE A 22 5.74 3.69 15.81
N PHE A 23 5.64 2.42 15.46
CA PHE A 23 5.21 1.99 14.13
C PHE A 23 3.70 2.02 14.02
N LYS A 24 3.18 2.64 12.96
CA LYS A 24 1.77 2.58 12.61
C LYS A 24 1.61 1.97 11.24
N THR A 25 0.71 1.01 11.17
CA THR A 25 0.34 0.32 9.96
C THR A 25 -0.94 0.89 9.38
N THR A 26 -1.03 1.01 8.05
CA THR A 26 -2.27 1.33 7.33
C THR A 26 -2.44 0.37 6.15
N LYS A 27 -3.61 -0.26 6.07
CA LYS A 27 -3.96 -1.17 4.97
C LYS A 27 -4.69 -0.40 3.87
N LEU A 28 -4.27 -0.57 2.63
CA LEU A 28 -4.84 0.09 1.46
C LEU A 28 -5.12 -0.93 0.35
N MET A 29 -6.10 -0.63 -0.49
CA MET A 29 -6.42 -1.43 -1.68
C MET A 29 -5.93 -0.69 -2.92
N ALA A 30 -5.11 -1.36 -3.73
CA ALA A 30 -4.56 -0.81 -4.96
C ALA A 30 -4.97 -1.62 -6.19
N HIS A 31 -4.99 -0.95 -7.34
CA HIS A 31 -5.26 -1.53 -8.64
C HIS A 31 -4.02 -2.10 -9.29
N ASP A 32 -4.14 -3.33 -9.78
CA ASP A 32 -3.12 -4.01 -10.56
C ASP A 32 -3.84 -4.69 -11.73
N GLU A 33 -3.72 -4.20 -12.96
CA GLU A 33 -4.50 -4.72 -14.10
C GLU A 33 -4.06 -6.13 -14.52
N ASP A 34 -2.76 -6.40 -14.39
CA ASP A 34 -2.10 -7.61 -14.88
C ASP A 34 -1.89 -8.66 -13.78
N ASN A 35 -2.25 -8.34 -12.54
CA ASN A 35 -1.95 -9.13 -11.34
C ASN A 35 -0.45 -9.50 -11.26
N ALA A 36 0.42 -8.57 -11.66
CA ALA A 36 1.86 -8.81 -11.71
C ALA A 36 2.47 -8.95 -10.31
N SER A 37 1.84 -8.36 -9.30
CA SER A 37 2.36 -8.31 -7.94
C SER A 37 2.02 -9.57 -7.14
N LYS A 38 3.01 -10.12 -6.43
CA LYS A 38 2.87 -11.27 -5.54
C LYS A 38 2.89 -10.86 -4.07
N VAL A 39 2.48 -11.79 -3.22
CA VAL A 39 2.55 -11.61 -1.76
C VAL A 39 4.01 -11.61 -1.34
N GLY A 40 4.44 -10.55 -0.64
CA GLY A 40 5.83 -10.38 -0.19
C GLY A 40 6.60 -9.30 -0.98
N ASP A 41 6.08 -8.88 -2.14
CA ASP A 41 6.73 -7.86 -2.95
C ASP A 41 6.66 -6.47 -2.29
N THR A 42 7.73 -5.70 -2.44
CA THR A 42 7.72 -4.28 -2.10
C THR A 42 7.29 -3.47 -3.31
N VAL A 43 6.11 -2.86 -3.24
CA VAL A 43 5.49 -2.13 -4.36
C VAL A 43 5.44 -0.62 -4.12
N SER A 44 5.60 0.14 -5.20
CA SER A 44 5.36 1.58 -5.25
C SER A 44 3.97 1.85 -5.79
N LEU A 45 3.18 2.64 -5.05
CA LEU A 45 1.80 3.01 -5.41
C LEU A 45 1.70 4.50 -5.73
N ILE A 46 0.75 4.85 -6.59
CA ILE A 46 0.36 6.23 -6.90
C ILE A 46 -1.13 6.42 -6.57
N GLN A 47 -1.51 7.61 -6.11
CA GLN A 47 -2.92 7.98 -5.98
C GLN A 47 -3.58 8.07 -7.35
N SER A 48 -4.77 7.49 -7.48
CA SER A 48 -5.57 7.54 -8.71
C SER A 48 -6.97 8.06 -8.40
N HIS A 49 -7.76 8.28 -9.46
CA HIS A 49 -9.21 8.41 -9.30
C HIS A 49 -9.75 7.19 -8.53
N PRO A 50 -10.86 7.33 -7.78
CA PRO A 50 -11.51 6.20 -7.15
C PRO A 50 -11.96 5.17 -8.20
N ILE A 51 -11.38 3.98 -8.18
CA ILE A 51 -11.74 2.86 -9.06
C ILE A 51 -12.87 2.04 -8.44
N SER A 52 -12.96 2.06 -7.10
CA SER A 52 -14.06 1.47 -6.34
C SER A 52 -14.21 2.20 -5.01
N LYS A 53 -15.19 1.81 -4.20
CA LYS A 53 -15.51 2.41 -2.89
C LYS A 53 -14.30 2.50 -1.93
N ARG A 54 -13.36 1.57 -2.02
CA ARG A 54 -12.16 1.50 -1.14
C ARG A 54 -10.83 1.59 -1.88
N LYS A 55 -10.86 1.69 -3.21
CA LYS A 55 -9.70 1.50 -4.09
C LYS A 55 -9.43 2.79 -4.85
N SER A 56 -8.47 3.57 -4.35
CA SER A 56 -8.08 4.87 -4.92
C SER A 56 -6.57 4.97 -5.18
N TRP A 57 -5.91 3.81 -5.28
CA TRP A 57 -4.48 3.68 -5.51
C TRP A 57 -4.26 2.76 -6.70
N SER A 58 -3.22 3.04 -7.49
CA SER A 58 -2.79 2.21 -8.61
C SER A 58 -1.33 1.78 -8.44
N LEU A 59 -1.00 0.58 -8.91
CA LEU A 59 0.35 0.06 -8.94
C LEU A 59 1.19 0.88 -9.93
N ARG A 60 2.34 1.39 -9.46
CA ARG A 60 3.31 2.09 -10.32
C ARG A 60 4.45 1.19 -10.72
N LYS A 61 5.09 0.54 -9.75
CA LYS A 61 6.31 -0.25 -9.96
C LYS A 61 6.53 -1.23 -8.82
N ILE A 62 7.03 -2.42 -9.13
CA ILE A 62 7.57 -3.37 -8.14
C ILE A 62 9.04 -2.99 -7.89
N ILE A 63 9.38 -2.66 -6.64
CA ILE A 63 10.72 -2.22 -6.24
C ILE A 63 11.59 -3.44 -5.92
N ARG A 64 11.02 -4.43 -5.23
CA ARG A 64 11.70 -5.65 -4.82
C ARG A 64 10.73 -6.81 -4.89
N GLU A 65 11.19 -7.89 -5.53
CA GLU A 65 10.49 -9.18 -5.56
C GLU A 65 10.81 -9.95 -4.28
N GLY A 66 9.76 -10.57 -3.70
CA GLY A 66 9.81 -11.37 -2.48
C GLY A 66 10.13 -12.84 -2.70
#